data_AF-V9KZF8-F1
#
_entry.id   AF-V9KZF8-F1
#
_cell.length_a   1.000
_cell.length_b   1.000
_cell.length_c   1.000
_cell.angle_alpha   90.00
_cell.angle_beta   90.00
_cell.angle_gamma   90.00
#
_symmetry.space_group_name_H-M   'P 1'
#
loop_
_entity.id
_entity.type
_entity.pdbx_description
1 polymer ?
#
loop_
_entity_poly.entity_id
_entity_poly.type
_entity_poly.pdbx_seq_one_letter_code
_entity_poly.pdbx_strand_id
1 'polypeptide(L)'
;WFRFPYPGQWGVPTISIAGVFGILAGMISSMIESVGDYHACARLSGAPPPPKQAINRGIGIEGIGCLLAGAWGTGNGTTSYSENVGALGITKVGSRAVIITSGILLIFMGLFVKIGAIFATIPQPVIGGMLMVMFGVITAVGISNLQFVDMNSSRNIFIFGFSMFAGLVIPNWMNKHPDAIQTGVLPLDQVIYVLLTTSMFVGGFFGFFLDNTVPGSEKERGILTWKEAHIKEGDTACDTACYDLPFGIGTKCCTGSWRRFLPFCPKPKPKPAAEPAVEVKPEENHKETLF
;
A
#
# COMPACT_ATOMS: atom_id res chain seq x y z
N TRP A 1 24.42 8.43 -26.12
CA TRP A 1 23.37 9.34 -25.63
C TRP A 1 22.18 8.57 -25.10
N PHE A 2 21.71 7.56 -25.82
CA PHE A 2 20.68 6.62 -25.37
C PHE A 2 21.27 5.26 -25.02
N ARG A 3 20.72 4.59 -24.00
CA ARG A 3 20.94 3.17 -23.75
C ARG A 3 19.61 2.57 -23.35
N PHE A 4 19.17 1.57 -24.09
CA PHE A 4 18.02 0.77 -23.69
C PHE A 4 18.52 -0.32 -22.74
N PRO A 5 18.08 -0.36 -21.48
CA PRO A 5 18.41 -1.49 -20.62
C PRO A 5 17.67 -2.73 -21.13
N TYR A 6 18.30 -3.89 -21.12
CA TYR A 6 17.69 -5.15 -21.55
C TYR A 6 17.36 -6.02 -20.34
N PRO A 7 16.25 -6.79 -20.37
CA PRO A 7 15.97 -7.74 -19.31
C PRO A 7 17.08 -8.80 -19.26
N GLY A 8 17.53 -9.16 -18.06
CA GLY A 8 18.60 -10.14 -17.83
C GLY A 8 20.02 -9.65 -18.08
N GLN A 9 20.23 -8.36 -18.36
CA GLN A 9 21.57 -7.80 -18.63
C GLN A 9 22.54 -7.90 -17.44
N TRP A 10 22.02 -8.12 -16.23
CA TRP A 10 22.79 -8.15 -14.97
C TRP A 10 23.05 -9.57 -14.43
N GLY A 11 22.68 -10.60 -15.19
CA GLY A 11 22.83 -12.00 -14.80
C GLY A 11 21.52 -12.74 -14.59
N VAL A 12 21.63 -14.05 -14.34
CA VAL A 12 20.47 -14.93 -14.04
C VAL A 12 20.08 -14.81 -12.56
N PRO A 13 18.79 -14.97 -12.22
CA PRO A 13 18.35 -14.89 -10.82
C PRO A 13 18.98 -16.00 -9.98
N THR A 14 19.61 -15.62 -8.87
CA THR A 14 20.16 -16.55 -7.88
C THR A 14 19.22 -16.66 -6.69
N ILE A 15 18.96 -17.89 -6.23
CA ILE A 15 18.04 -18.13 -5.11
C ILE A 15 18.86 -18.58 -3.90
N SER A 16 18.72 -17.86 -2.78
CA SER A 16 19.23 -18.28 -1.47
C SER A 16 18.07 -18.33 -0.48
N ILE A 17 18.09 -19.31 0.44
CA ILE A 17 17.00 -19.48 1.41
C ILE A 17 16.85 -18.23 2.28
N ALA A 18 17.97 -17.71 2.82
CA ALA A 18 17.98 -16.49 3.61
C ALA A 18 17.49 -15.26 2.82
N GLY A 19 17.87 -15.15 1.54
CA GLY A 19 17.40 -14.08 0.67
C GLY A 19 15.91 -14.16 0.39
N VAL A 20 15.36 -15.37 0.20
CA VAL A 20 13.91 -15.58 0.01
C VAL A 20 13.14 -15.11 1.24
N PHE A 21 13.53 -15.53 2.44
CA PHE A 21 12.84 -15.09 3.66
C PHE A 21 13.00 -13.59 3.93
N GLY A 22 14.18 -13.02 3.68
CA GLY A 22 14.42 -11.58 3.81
C GLY A 22 13.55 -10.75 2.86
N ILE A 23 13.52 -11.13 1.58
CA ILE A 23 12.69 -10.43 0.57
C ILE A 23 11.20 -10.63 0.87
N LEU A 24 10.77 -11.82 1.31
CA LEU A 24 9.37 -12.06 1.71
C LEU A 24 8.97 -11.16 2.89
N ALA A 25 9.83 -11.03 3.90
CA ALA A 25 9.58 -10.15 5.04
C ALA A 25 9.44 -8.68 4.60
N GLY A 26 10.33 -8.21 3.73
CA GLY A 26 10.24 -6.88 3.14
C GLY A 26 8.97 -6.68 2.29
N MET A 27 8.60 -7.67 1.48
CA MET A 27 7.41 -7.62 0.63
C MET A 27 6.12 -7.57 1.45
N ILE A 28 6.00 -8.36 2.52
CA ILE A 28 4.84 -8.31 3.42
C ILE A 28 4.73 -6.93 4.06
N SER A 29 5.85 -6.36 4.52
CA SER A 29 5.86 -5.00 5.07
C SER A 29 5.42 -3.96 4.03
N SER A 30 5.96 -4.04 2.82
CA SER A 30 5.61 -3.15 1.70
C SER A 30 4.14 -3.27 1.29
N MET A 31 3.55 -4.47 1.36
CA MET A 31 2.11 -4.65 1.13
C MET A 31 1.26 -3.94 2.20
N ILE A 32 1.67 -4.03 3.47
CA ILE A 32 0.96 -3.36 4.59
C ILE A 32 1.07 -1.84 4.44
N GLU A 33 2.27 -1.34 4.13
CA GLU A 33 2.53 0.07 3.85
C GLU A 33 1.67 0.57 2.67
N SER A 34 1.64 -0.16 1.57
CA SER A 34 0.88 0.22 0.37
C SER A 34 -0.63 0.25 0.60
N VAL A 35 -1.17 -0.65 1.43
CA VAL A 35 -2.58 -0.56 1.84
C VAL A 35 -2.82 0.74 2.62
N GLY A 36 -1.94 1.10 3.54
CA GLY A 36 -1.99 2.37 4.26
C GLY A 36 -1.95 3.58 3.33
N ASP A 37 -1.06 3.55 2.34
CA ASP A 37 -0.92 4.59 1.32
C ASP A 37 -2.19 4.74 0.47
N TYR A 38 -2.84 3.65 0.06
CA TYR A 38 -4.08 3.72 -0.71
C TYR A 38 -5.18 4.42 0.06
N HIS A 39 -5.33 4.09 1.35
CA HIS A 39 -6.31 4.75 2.22
C HIS A 39 -5.97 6.21 2.50
N ALA A 40 -4.69 6.52 2.72
CA ALA A 40 -4.23 7.90 2.90
C ALA A 40 -4.43 8.74 1.62
N CYS A 41 -4.13 8.17 0.45
CA CYS A 41 -4.31 8.80 -0.85
C CYS A 41 -5.78 9.07 -1.16
N ALA A 42 -6.66 8.09 -0.93
CA ALA A 42 -8.10 8.26 -1.09
C ALA A 42 -8.63 9.41 -0.21
N ARG A 43 -8.26 9.42 1.08
CA ARG A 43 -8.62 10.47 2.02
C ARG A 43 -8.12 11.85 1.60
N LEU A 44 -6.86 11.96 1.18
CA LEU A 44 -6.26 13.25 0.80
C LEU A 44 -6.76 13.77 -0.55
N SER A 45 -7.18 12.89 -1.45
CA SER A 45 -7.79 13.24 -2.73
C SER A 45 -9.30 13.49 -2.63
N GLY A 46 -9.93 13.22 -1.49
CA GLY A 46 -11.37 13.31 -1.30
C GLY A 46 -12.15 12.20 -2.04
N ALA A 47 -11.47 11.12 -2.42
CA ALA A 47 -12.09 9.95 -3.03
C ALA A 47 -12.66 9.01 -1.96
N PRO A 48 -13.72 8.24 -2.28
CA PRO A 48 -14.23 7.21 -1.38
C PRO A 48 -13.15 6.17 -1.06
N PRO A 49 -13.29 5.41 0.04
CA PRO A 49 -12.28 4.47 0.49
C PRO A 49 -12.14 3.37 -0.55
N PRO A 50 -10.91 2.92 -0.84
CA PRO A 50 -10.66 2.01 -1.93
C PRO A 50 -11.38 0.67 -1.69
N PRO A 51 -12.22 0.20 -2.63
CA PRO A 51 -12.86 -1.10 -2.49
C PRO A 51 -11.80 -2.21 -2.54
N LYS A 52 -12.09 -3.36 -1.93
CA LYS A 52 -11.18 -4.53 -1.90
C LYS A 52 -10.63 -4.90 -3.28
N GLN A 53 -11.45 -4.75 -4.33
CA GLN A 53 -11.03 -5.03 -5.70
C GLN A 53 -9.97 -4.05 -6.23
N ALA A 54 -10.00 -2.78 -5.82
CA ALA A 54 -9.01 -1.79 -6.19
C ALA A 54 -7.69 -2.01 -5.43
N ILE A 55 -7.77 -2.34 -4.14
CA ILE A 55 -6.59 -2.71 -3.32
C ILE A 55 -5.89 -3.93 -3.91
N ASN A 56 -6.64 -5.01 -4.21
CA ASN A 56 -6.07 -6.21 -4.82
C ASN A 56 -5.42 -5.92 -6.18
N ARG A 57 -6.00 -5.00 -6.97
CA ARG A 57 -5.42 -4.52 -8.24
C ARG A 57 -4.11 -3.76 -8.04
N GLY A 58 -4.07 -2.85 -7.06
CA GLY A 58 -2.87 -2.10 -6.71
C GLY A 58 -1.72 -3.02 -6.31
N ILE A 59 -1.95 -3.89 -5.32
CA ILE A 59 -0.93 -4.86 -4.87
C ILE A 59 -0.49 -5.78 -6.02
N GLY A 60 -1.42 -6.17 -6.89
CA GLY A 60 -1.11 -6.96 -8.09
C GLY A 60 -0.17 -6.26 -9.05
N ILE A 61 -0.40 -4.97 -9.32
CA ILE A 61 0.44 -4.19 -10.23
C ILE A 61 1.80 -3.91 -9.62
N GLU A 62 1.88 -3.72 -8.31
CA GLU A 62 3.15 -3.62 -7.57
C GLU A 62 3.95 -4.91 -7.68
N GLY A 63 3.33 -6.07 -7.52
CA GLY A 63 3.98 -7.37 -7.71
C GLY A 63 4.51 -7.56 -9.14
N ILE A 64 3.73 -7.17 -10.15
CA ILE A 64 4.19 -7.16 -11.56
C ILE A 64 5.35 -6.19 -11.74
N GLY A 65 5.27 -5.01 -11.11
CA GLY A 65 6.35 -4.02 -11.07
C GLY A 65 7.65 -4.60 -10.49
N CYS A 66 7.57 -5.33 -9.37
CA CYS A 66 8.71 -6.01 -8.75
C CYS A 66 9.34 -7.04 -9.70
N LEU A 67 8.53 -7.81 -10.42
CA LEU A 67 9.04 -8.78 -11.40
C LEU A 67 9.74 -8.08 -12.57
N LEU A 68 9.18 -6.99 -13.08
CA LEU A 68 9.80 -6.19 -14.15
C LEU A 68 11.09 -5.51 -13.67
N ALA A 69 11.08 -4.96 -12.46
CA ALA A 69 12.24 -4.36 -11.80
C ALA A 69 13.38 -5.38 -11.62
N GLY A 70 13.05 -6.59 -11.15
CA GLY A 70 13.98 -7.71 -11.07
C GLY A 70 14.51 -8.13 -12.45
N ALA A 71 13.64 -8.24 -13.46
CA ALA A 71 14.05 -8.62 -14.82
C ALA A 71 14.98 -7.59 -15.47
N TRP A 72 14.71 -6.29 -15.32
CA TRP A 72 15.56 -5.21 -15.82
C TRP A 72 16.80 -4.94 -14.94
N GLY A 73 16.87 -5.61 -13.78
CA GLY A 73 17.95 -5.62 -12.81
C GLY A 73 18.15 -4.30 -12.09
N THR A 74 17.05 -3.64 -11.71
CA THR A 74 17.12 -2.51 -10.76
C THR A 74 17.50 -2.98 -9.35
N GLY A 75 17.37 -4.28 -9.05
CA GLY A 75 17.75 -4.90 -7.77
C GLY A 75 16.88 -4.47 -6.59
N ASN A 76 15.76 -3.78 -6.84
CA ASN A 76 14.88 -3.21 -5.82
C ASN A 76 13.42 -3.63 -6.05
N GLY A 77 12.63 -3.69 -4.98
CA GLY A 77 11.18 -3.87 -5.06
C GLY A 77 10.46 -2.56 -5.41
N THR A 78 9.31 -2.66 -6.07
CA THR A 78 8.42 -1.53 -6.32
C THR A 78 7.28 -1.54 -5.33
N THR A 79 6.96 -0.38 -4.77
CA THR A 79 5.89 -0.17 -3.78
C THR A 79 5.19 1.15 -4.05
N SER A 80 4.06 1.39 -3.39
CA SER A 80 3.47 2.72 -3.31
C SER A 80 4.42 3.70 -2.62
N TYR A 81 4.46 4.94 -3.12
CA TYR A 81 5.37 5.98 -2.63
C TYR A 81 4.61 6.96 -1.72
N SER A 82 4.78 6.84 -0.40
CA SER A 82 4.11 7.70 0.59
C SER A 82 4.46 9.19 0.42
N GLU A 83 5.60 9.51 -0.18
CA GLU A 83 6.00 10.89 -0.50
C GLU A 83 5.09 11.50 -1.56
N ASN A 84 4.66 10.69 -2.55
CA ASN A 84 3.68 11.15 -3.53
C ASN A 84 2.33 11.40 -2.87
N VAL A 85 1.97 10.59 -1.87
CA VAL A 85 0.77 10.79 -1.04
C VAL A 85 0.89 12.08 -0.20
N GLY A 86 2.06 12.34 0.38
CA GLY A 86 2.36 13.59 1.09
C GLY A 86 2.30 14.82 0.17
N ALA A 87 2.91 14.74 -1.02
CA ALA A 87 2.89 15.78 -2.04
C ALA A 87 1.47 16.05 -2.54
N LEU A 88 0.65 15.01 -2.72
CA LEU A 88 -0.78 15.15 -3.00
C LEU A 88 -1.50 15.94 -1.89
N GLY A 89 -1.21 15.64 -0.62
CA GLY A 89 -1.78 16.34 0.53
C GLY A 89 -1.49 17.84 0.54
N ILE A 90 -0.32 18.25 0.03
CA ILE A 90 0.13 19.66 -0.06
C ILE A 90 -0.40 20.33 -1.32
N THR A 91 -0.19 19.72 -2.49
CA THR A 91 -0.53 20.29 -3.80
C THR A 91 -2.02 20.29 -4.08
N LYS A 92 -2.78 19.40 -3.43
CA LYS A 92 -4.21 19.16 -3.67
C LYS A 92 -4.53 18.73 -5.10
N VAL A 93 -3.55 18.18 -5.84
CA VAL A 93 -3.74 17.71 -7.21
C VAL A 93 -3.83 16.17 -7.25
N GLY A 94 -5.06 15.64 -7.17
CA GLY A 94 -5.37 14.20 -7.24
C GLY A 94 -5.55 13.64 -8.65
N SER A 95 -5.04 14.30 -9.69
CA SER A 95 -5.30 13.91 -11.07
C SER A 95 -4.44 12.74 -11.54
N ARG A 96 -5.08 11.68 -12.04
CA ARG A 96 -4.41 10.51 -12.67
C ARG A 96 -3.52 10.90 -13.85
N ALA A 97 -3.89 11.94 -14.60
CA ALA A 97 -3.14 12.40 -15.76
C ALA A 97 -1.73 12.88 -15.36
N VAL A 98 -1.59 13.48 -14.17
CA VAL A 98 -0.29 13.92 -13.64
C VAL A 98 0.61 12.72 -13.40
N ILE A 99 0.12 11.68 -12.72
CA ILE A 99 0.88 10.47 -12.44
C ILE A 99 1.27 9.71 -13.72
N ILE A 100 0.35 9.60 -14.69
CA ILE A 100 0.64 8.97 -15.99
C ILE A 100 1.71 9.76 -16.75
N THR A 101 1.59 11.09 -16.81
CA THR A 101 2.55 11.94 -17.51
C THR A 101 3.93 11.86 -16.85
N SER A 102 3.99 11.87 -15.51
CA SER A 102 5.23 11.66 -14.75
C SER A 102 5.86 10.30 -15.05
N GLY A 103 5.08 9.22 -15.09
CA GLY A 103 5.58 7.88 -15.44
C GLY A 103 6.18 7.82 -16.84
N ILE A 104 5.50 8.41 -17.83
CA ILE A 104 6.01 8.51 -19.21
C ILE A 104 7.32 9.31 -19.25
N LEU A 105 7.36 10.44 -18.53
CA LEU A 105 8.56 11.28 -18.45
C LEU A 105 9.73 10.56 -17.79
N LEU A 106 9.50 9.80 -16.72
CA LEU A 106 10.52 9.00 -16.04
C LEU A 106 11.07 7.88 -16.94
N ILE A 107 10.21 7.23 -17.73
CA ILE A 107 10.65 6.25 -18.74
C ILE A 107 11.56 6.93 -19.77
N PHE A 108 11.16 8.09 -20.30
CA PHE A 108 12.00 8.84 -21.24
C PHE A 108 13.34 9.23 -20.60
N MET A 109 13.33 9.79 -19.38
CA MET A 109 14.55 10.15 -18.66
C MET A 109 15.49 8.96 -18.45
N GLY A 110 14.95 7.77 -18.14
CA GLY A 110 15.72 6.54 -17.97
C GLY A 110 16.47 6.08 -19.24
N LEU A 111 15.98 6.46 -20.43
CA LEU A 111 16.66 6.16 -21.70
C LEU A 111 17.89 7.05 -21.95
N PHE A 112 17.93 8.24 -21.33
CA PHE A 112 19.03 9.20 -21.48
C PHE A 112 20.12 8.95 -20.43
N VAL A 113 21.19 8.27 -20.84
CA VAL A 113 22.32 7.92 -19.94
C VAL A 113 23.00 9.15 -19.32
N LYS A 114 22.95 10.31 -20.01
CA LYS A 114 23.51 11.55 -19.47
C LYS A 114 22.80 12.05 -18.23
N ILE A 115 21.48 11.86 -18.15
CA ILE A 115 20.71 12.20 -16.95
C ILE A 115 21.16 11.30 -15.80
N GLY A 116 21.34 9.99 -16.07
CA GLY A 116 21.94 9.06 -15.10
C GLY A 116 23.35 9.48 -14.64
N ALA A 117 24.19 9.98 -15.56
CA ALA A 117 25.52 10.49 -15.20
C ALA A 117 25.45 11.73 -14.30
N ILE A 118 24.49 12.64 -14.52
CA ILE A 118 24.27 13.78 -13.64
C ILE A 118 23.85 13.31 -12.24
N PHE A 119 22.93 12.34 -12.14
CA PHE A 119 22.54 11.77 -10.85
C PHE A 119 23.74 11.13 -10.11
N ALA A 120 24.65 10.48 -10.84
CA ALA A 120 25.86 9.91 -10.25
C ALA A 120 26.87 10.96 -9.74
N THR A 121 26.78 12.21 -10.20
CA THR A 121 27.64 13.31 -9.71
C THR A 121 27.10 13.99 -8.44
N ILE A 122 25.90 13.64 -7.97
CA ILE A 122 25.31 14.25 -6.78
C ILE A 122 26.13 13.85 -5.54
N PRO A 123 26.58 14.81 -4.71
CA PRO A 123 27.33 14.51 -3.49
C PRO A 123 26.52 13.68 -2.49
N GLN A 124 27.17 12.73 -1.82
CA GLN A 124 26.54 11.88 -0.80
C GLN A 124 25.81 12.66 0.31
N PRO A 125 26.33 13.80 0.83
CA PRO A 125 25.60 14.58 1.83
C PRO A 125 24.24 15.11 1.35
N VAL A 126 24.11 15.43 0.06
CA VAL A 126 22.83 15.88 -0.53
C VAL A 126 21.85 14.72 -0.57
N ILE A 127 22.30 13.53 -0.98
CA ILE A 127 21.49 12.31 -0.98
C ILE A 127 21.02 11.99 0.44
N GLY A 128 21.89 12.11 1.44
CA GLY A 128 21.54 11.94 2.85
C GLY A 128 20.47 12.93 3.32
N GLY A 129 20.59 14.22 2.94
CA GLY A 129 19.59 15.24 3.25
C GLY A 129 18.24 14.97 2.59
N MET A 130 18.24 14.53 1.32
CA MET A 130 17.02 14.11 0.62
C MET A 130 16.35 12.92 1.32
N LEU A 131 17.12 11.90 1.69
CA LEU A 131 16.62 10.73 2.42
C LEU A 131 16.06 11.10 3.80
N MET A 132 16.66 12.06 4.50
CA MET A 132 16.14 12.55 5.79
C MET A 132 14.73 13.13 5.65
N VAL A 133 14.50 13.96 4.62
CA VAL A 133 13.17 14.52 4.34
C VAL A 133 12.19 13.40 3.93
N MET A 134 12.65 12.51 3.06
CA MET A 134 11.88 11.38 2.54
C MET A 134 11.37 10.48 3.68
N PHE A 135 12.26 9.95 4.52
CA PHE A 135 11.89 9.11 5.65
C PHE A 135 11.08 9.88 6.72
N GLY A 136 11.29 11.19 6.86
CA GLY A 136 10.46 12.04 7.72
C GLY A 136 9.00 12.07 7.27
N VAL A 137 8.75 12.26 5.97
CA VAL A 137 7.40 12.25 5.39
C VAL A 137 6.77 10.86 5.46
N ILE A 138 7.51 9.78 5.13
CA ILE A 138 7.03 8.40 5.26
C ILE A 138 6.58 8.13 6.70
N THR A 139 7.41 8.49 7.68
CA THR A 139 7.09 8.31 9.11
C THR A 139 5.84 9.09 9.50
N ALA A 140 5.70 10.34 9.04
CA ALA A 140 4.52 11.17 9.32
C ALA A 140 3.23 10.56 8.72
N VAL A 141 3.29 10.05 7.48
CA VAL A 141 2.16 9.36 6.85
C VAL A 141 1.79 8.10 7.64
N GLY A 142 2.78 7.29 8.06
CA GLY A 142 2.58 6.12 8.90
C GLY A 142 1.89 6.45 10.23
N ILE A 143 2.37 7.47 10.96
CA ILE A 143 1.75 7.94 12.21
C ILE A 143 0.34 8.48 11.95
N SER A 144 0.10 9.16 10.84
CA SER A 144 -1.24 9.67 10.51
C SER A 144 -2.30 8.58 10.39
N ASN A 145 -1.91 7.34 10.07
CA ASN A 145 -2.83 6.21 10.02
C ASN A 145 -3.29 5.74 11.41
N LEU A 146 -2.59 6.14 12.49
CA LEU A 146 -3.03 5.87 13.87
C LEU A 146 -4.23 6.71 14.29
N GLN A 147 -4.69 7.68 13.48
CA GLN A 147 -5.84 8.52 13.79
C GLN A 147 -7.15 7.74 14.04
N PHE A 148 -7.23 6.50 13.56
CA PHE A 148 -8.40 5.63 13.76
C PHE A 148 -8.34 4.86 15.08
N VAL A 149 -7.17 4.76 15.70
CA VAL A 149 -6.90 4.02 16.93
C VAL A 149 -7.02 4.95 18.13
N ASP A 150 -7.51 4.45 19.26
CA ASP A 150 -7.55 5.24 20.50
C ASP A 150 -6.15 5.33 21.13
N MET A 151 -5.45 6.42 20.83
CA MET A 151 -4.12 6.71 21.37
C MET A 151 -4.15 7.23 22.81
N ASN A 152 -5.31 7.29 23.48
CA ASN A 152 -5.38 7.56 24.93
C ASN A 152 -5.23 6.28 25.77
N SER A 153 -5.43 5.11 25.16
CA SER A 153 -5.27 3.83 25.87
C SER A 153 -3.78 3.52 26.06
N SER A 154 -3.38 3.28 27.31
CA SER A 154 -2.00 2.93 27.68
C SER A 154 -1.51 1.67 26.94
N ARG A 155 -2.42 0.74 26.64
CA ARG A 155 -2.18 -0.44 25.80
C ARG A 155 -1.62 -0.07 24.43
N ASN A 156 -2.31 0.80 23.70
CA ASN A 156 -1.96 1.14 22.32
C ASN A 156 -0.67 1.98 22.27
N ILE A 157 -0.50 2.90 23.22
CA ILE A 157 0.75 3.67 23.39
C ILE A 157 1.92 2.72 23.62
N PHE A 158 1.77 1.73 24.50
CA PHE A 158 2.81 0.74 24.79
C PHE A 158 3.16 -0.10 23.55
N ILE A 159 2.16 -0.66 22.86
CA ILE A 159 2.36 -1.48 21.67
C ILE A 159 3.09 -0.69 20.58
N PHE A 160 2.61 0.53 20.30
CA PHE A 160 3.22 1.40 19.30
C PHE A 160 4.66 1.79 19.68
N GLY A 161 4.86 2.29 20.89
CA GLY A 161 6.19 2.71 21.35
C GLY A 161 7.21 1.59 21.39
N PHE A 162 6.82 0.41 21.93
CA PHE A 162 7.70 -0.74 21.99
C PHE A 162 8.06 -1.27 20.60
N SER A 163 7.08 -1.43 19.72
CA SER A 163 7.32 -1.94 18.36
C SER A 163 8.21 -1.02 17.54
N MET A 164 7.97 0.29 17.59
CA MET A 164 8.80 1.30 16.92
C MET A 164 10.24 1.26 17.43
N PHE A 165 10.43 1.25 18.75
CA PHE A 165 11.77 1.26 19.34
C PHE A 165 12.51 -0.06 19.11
N ALA A 166 11.83 -1.20 19.22
CA ALA A 166 12.38 -2.53 18.92
C ALA A 166 12.87 -2.63 17.47
N GLY A 167 12.11 -2.08 16.51
CA GLY A 167 12.48 -2.01 15.09
C GLY A 167 13.73 -1.18 14.81
N LEU A 168 14.13 -0.29 15.72
CA LEU A 168 15.37 0.49 15.63
C LEU A 168 16.54 -0.20 16.36
N VAL A 169 16.29 -0.69 17.58
CA VAL A 169 17.34 -1.18 18.48
C VAL A 169 17.83 -2.57 18.10
N ILE A 170 16.93 -3.51 17.81
CA ILE A 170 17.30 -4.91 17.56
C ILE A 170 18.16 -5.03 16.29
N PRO A 171 17.79 -4.45 15.14
CA PRO A 171 18.64 -4.49 13.95
C PRO A 171 20.01 -3.85 14.17
N ASN A 172 20.07 -2.72 14.87
CA ASN A 172 21.32 -2.05 15.18
C ASN A 172 22.21 -2.92 16.09
N TRP A 173 21.62 -3.59 17.08
CA TRP A 173 22.35 -4.50 17.95
C TRP A 173 22.86 -5.73 17.19
N MET A 174 22.03 -6.31 16.32
CA MET A 174 22.39 -7.46 15.47
C MET A 174 23.53 -7.13 14.52
N ASN A 175 23.51 -5.95 13.89
CA ASN A 175 24.60 -5.51 13.01
C ASN A 175 25.93 -5.34 13.74
N LYS A 176 25.90 -4.96 15.03
CA LYS A 176 27.11 -4.85 15.87
C LYS A 176 27.61 -6.20 16.42
N HIS A 177 26.76 -7.22 16.44
CA HIS A 177 27.07 -8.55 16.96
C HIS A 177 26.73 -9.64 15.92
N PRO A 178 27.46 -9.71 14.79
CA PRO A 178 27.18 -10.67 13.73
C PRO A 178 27.31 -12.12 14.19
N ASP A 179 28.16 -12.41 15.18
CA ASP A 179 28.41 -13.75 15.70
C ASP A 179 27.45 -14.15 16.84
N ALA A 180 26.43 -13.35 17.13
CA ALA A 180 25.52 -13.59 18.26
C ALA A 180 24.61 -14.81 18.07
N ILE A 181 24.29 -15.19 16.82
CA ILE A 181 23.42 -16.32 16.50
C ILE A 181 24.28 -17.50 16.06
N GLN A 182 24.34 -18.54 16.89
CA GLN A 182 25.07 -19.77 16.62
C GLN A 182 24.20 -20.97 16.98
N THR A 183 23.18 -21.25 16.17
CA THR A 183 22.31 -22.42 16.39
C THR A 183 22.96 -23.74 15.93
N GLY A 184 24.11 -23.65 15.25
CA GLY A 184 24.83 -24.79 14.67
C GLY A 184 24.33 -25.19 13.28
N VAL A 185 23.28 -24.54 12.78
CA VAL A 185 22.70 -24.74 11.44
C VAL A 185 22.88 -23.47 10.64
N LEU A 186 23.90 -23.43 9.78
CA LEU A 186 24.29 -22.24 9.01
C LEU A 186 23.13 -21.58 8.22
N PRO A 187 22.25 -22.32 7.52
CA PRO A 187 21.12 -21.70 6.82
C PRO A 187 20.10 -21.04 7.76
N LEU A 188 19.92 -21.59 8.96
CA LEU A 188 18.98 -21.07 9.95
C LEU A 188 19.53 -19.78 10.58
N ASP A 189 20.81 -19.77 10.93
CA ASP A 189 21.50 -18.60 11.47
C ASP A 189 21.38 -17.42 10.49
N GLN A 190 21.57 -17.67 9.20
CA GLN A 190 21.41 -16.65 8.15
C GLN A 190 19.97 -16.12 8.05
N VAL A 191 18.96 -16.99 8.12
CA VAL A 191 17.55 -16.56 8.08
C VAL A 191 17.22 -15.69 9.29
N ILE A 192 17.58 -16.12 10.49
CA ILE A 192 17.31 -15.36 11.72
C ILE A 192 18.06 -14.02 11.67
N TYR A 193 19.32 -14.02 11.23
CA TYR A 193 20.11 -12.80 11.08
C TYR A 193 19.45 -11.81 10.11
N VAL A 194 19.03 -12.26 8.93
CA VAL A 194 18.37 -11.40 7.93
C VAL A 194 17.03 -10.86 8.44
N LEU A 195 16.23 -11.67 9.13
CA LEU A 195 14.96 -11.22 9.71
C LEU A 195 15.18 -10.18 10.81
N LEU A 196 16.11 -10.43 11.74
CA LEU A 196 16.36 -9.52 12.87
C LEU A 196 17.13 -8.25 12.46
N THR A 197 17.87 -8.27 11.35
CA THR A 197 18.49 -7.07 10.77
C THR A 197 17.52 -6.24 9.92
N THR A 198 16.34 -6.77 9.61
CA THR A 198 15.30 -6.06 8.85
C THR A 198 14.40 -5.24 9.80
N SER A 199 14.66 -3.94 9.94
CA SER A 199 13.91 -3.04 10.84
C SER A 199 12.39 -3.07 10.69
N MET A 200 11.93 -3.06 9.45
CA MET A 200 10.50 -3.12 9.12
C MET A 200 9.84 -4.41 9.63
N PHE A 201 10.52 -5.55 9.45
CA PHE A 201 10.03 -6.84 9.92
C PHE A 201 9.95 -6.87 11.45
N VAL A 202 11.03 -6.46 12.14
CA VAL A 202 11.07 -6.47 13.60
C VAL A 202 9.97 -5.58 14.20
N GLY A 203 9.83 -4.35 13.71
CA GLY A 203 8.79 -3.44 14.18
C GLY A 203 7.39 -3.98 13.91
N GLY A 204 7.12 -4.44 12.67
CA GLY A 204 5.84 -5.03 12.30
C GLY A 204 5.50 -6.29 13.08
N PHE A 205 6.48 -7.18 13.30
CA PHE A 205 6.33 -8.41 14.07
C PHE A 205 5.92 -8.11 15.52
N PHE A 206 6.64 -7.22 16.22
CA PHE A 206 6.29 -6.87 17.59
C PHE A 206 4.96 -6.13 17.68
N GLY A 207 4.67 -5.23 16.75
CA GLY A 207 3.38 -4.53 16.69
C GLY A 207 2.22 -5.51 16.55
N PHE A 208 2.32 -6.44 15.61
CA PHE A 208 1.31 -7.48 15.38
C PHE A 208 1.21 -8.45 16.56
N PHE A 209 2.34 -8.95 17.05
CA PHE A 209 2.39 -9.91 18.15
C PHE A 209 1.77 -9.33 19.42
N LEU A 210 2.15 -8.10 19.78
CA LEU A 210 1.64 -7.44 20.99
C LEU A 210 0.16 -7.02 20.84
N ASP A 211 -0.30 -6.57 19.68
CA ASP A 211 -1.72 -6.27 19.50
C ASP A 211 -2.60 -7.52 19.63
N ASN A 212 -2.13 -8.68 19.18
CA ASN A 212 -2.87 -9.94 19.33
C ASN A 212 -2.78 -10.52 20.75
N THR A 213 -1.67 -10.33 21.45
CA THR A 213 -1.43 -10.93 22.78
C THR A 213 -2.01 -10.08 23.92
N VAL A 214 -1.93 -8.75 23.83
CA VAL A 214 -2.42 -7.85 24.90
C VAL A 214 -3.93 -7.66 24.76
N PRO A 215 -4.72 -7.96 25.81
CA PRO A 215 -6.18 -7.83 25.76
C PRO A 215 -6.58 -6.37 25.52
N GLY A 216 -7.59 -6.13 24.68
CA GLY A 216 -8.11 -4.80 24.38
C GLY A 216 -9.40 -4.88 23.57
N SER A 217 -10.24 -3.85 23.67
CA SER A 217 -11.54 -3.79 23.00
C SER A 217 -11.43 -3.45 21.51
N GLU A 218 -12.42 -3.84 20.70
CA GLU A 218 -12.45 -3.48 19.26
C GLU A 218 -12.51 -1.96 19.03
N LYS A 219 -13.09 -1.21 19.98
CA LYS A 219 -13.14 0.25 19.95
C LYS A 219 -11.76 0.86 20.14
N GLU A 220 -11.02 0.38 21.15
CA GLU A 220 -9.66 0.86 21.42
C GLU A 220 -8.72 0.55 20.26
N ARG A 221 -8.86 -0.60 19.60
CA ARG A 221 -8.10 -0.96 18.39
C ARG A 221 -8.47 -0.12 17.16
N GLY A 222 -9.52 0.70 17.22
CA GLY A 222 -9.98 1.52 16.10
C GLY A 222 -10.78 0.78 15.03
N ILE A 223 -11.13 -0.49 15.25
CA ILE A 223 -11.80 -1.34 14.26
C ILE A 223 -13.22 -0.84 13.98
N LEU A 224 -13.93 -0.38 15.02
CA LEU A 224 -15.28 0.16 14.87
C LEU A 224 -15.26 1.48 14.10
N THR A 225 -14.40 2.42 14.51
CA THR A 225 -14.20 3.71 13.82
C THR A 225 -13.83 3.52 12.35
N TRP A 226 -12.95 2.55 12.07
CA TRP A 226 -12.57 2.18 10.70
C TRP A 226 -13.73 1.62 9.89
N LYS A 227 -14.53 0.71 10.48
CA LYS A 227 -15.72 0.13 9.83
C LYS A 227 -16.78 1.20 9.54
N GLU A 228 -17.03 2.10 10.49
CA GLU A 228 -18.00 3.19 10.32
C GLU A 228 -17.62 4.14 9.19
N ALA A 229 -16.33 4.49 9.08
CA ALA A 229 -15.82 5.28 7.96
C ALA A 229 -16.07 4.57 6.62
N HIS A 230 -15.80 3.25 6.56
CA HIS A 230 -16.03 2.45 5.34
C HIS A 230 -17.51 2.28 4.98
N ILE A 231 -18.42 2.21 5.97
CA ILE A 231 -19.86 2.03 5.73
C ILE A 231 -20.50 3.33 5.26
N LYS A 232 -20.21 4.47 5.92
CA LYS A 232 -20.77 5.78 5.53
C LYS A 232 -20.41 6.18 4.10
N GLU A 233 -19.24 5.80 3.63
CA GLU A 233 -18.78 6.10 2.27
C GLU A 233 -19.19 5.02 1.23
N GLY A 234 -19.68 3.86 1.68
CA GLY A 234 -20.15 2.77 0.83
C GLY A 234 -21.58 2.95 0.27
N ASP A 235 -22.44 3.70 0.98
CA ASP A 235 -23.81 4.00 0.55
C ASP A 235 -23.88 5.08 -0.55
N THR A 236 -22.80 5.80 -0.80
CA THR A 236 -22.64 6.69 -1.97
C THR A 236 -22.20 5.86 -3.19
N ALA A 237 -23.08 4.97 -3.66
CA ALA A 237 -22.86 4.05 -4.78
C ALA A 237 -22.52 4.72 -6.15
N CYS A 238 -22.52 6.05 -6.22
CA CYS A 238 -22.18 6.82 -7.42
C CYS A 238 -20.67 7.10 -7.63
N ASP A 239 -19.79 6.88 -6.64
CA ASP A 239 -18.44 7.48 -6.66
C ASP A 239 -17.25 6.50 -6.84
N THR A 240 -17.53 5.20 -7.02
CA THR A 240 -16.49 4.19 -7.28
C THR A 240 -15.90 4.24 -8.69
N ALA A 241 -16.43 5.09 -9.58
CA ALA A 241 -15.91 5.29 -10.94
C ALA A 241 -14.44 5.79 -10.92
N CYS A 242 -14.03 6.45 -9.83
CA CYS A 242 -12.65 6.85 -9.62
C CYS A 242 -11.67 5.65 -9.47
N TYR A 243 -12.16 4.43 -9.30
CA TYR A 243 -11.33 3.21 -9.25
C TYR A 243 -11.41 2.34 -10.51
N ASP A 244 -12.09 2.82 -11.56
CA ASP A 244 -12.13 2.13 -12.85
C ASP A 244 -10.80 2.23 -13.59
N LEU A 245 -10.52 1.24 -14.44
CA LEU A 245 -9.29 1.21 -15.23
C LEU A 245 -9.23 2.40 -16.20
N PRO A 246 -8.04 3.00 -16.40
CA PRO A 246 -7.87 4.10 -17.33
C PRO A 246 -8.28 3.69 -18.75
N PHE A 247 -8.78 4.66 -19.52
CA PHE A 247 -9.21 4.49 -20.92
C PHE A 247 -10.34 3.47 -21.16
N GLY A 248 -11.12 3.11 -20.13
CA GLY A 248 -12.25 2.18 -20.28
C GLY A 248 -11.83 0.73 -20.60
N ILE A 249 -10.57 0.37 -20.36
CA ILE A 249 -10.03 -0.97 -20.60
C ILE A 249 -10.76 -2.04 -19.78
N GLY A 250 -11.24 -1.68 -18.58
CA GLY A 250 -11.94 -2.59 -17.67
C GLY A 250 -13.23 -3.17 -18.23
N THR A 251 -13.98 -2.41 -19.03
CA THR A 251 -15.26 -2.86 -19.60
C THR A 251 -15.09 -3.78 -20.81
N LYS A 252 -13.98 -3.67 -21.54
CA LYS A 252 -13.72 -4.48 -22.75
C LYS A 252 -12.82 -5.70 -22.52
N CYS A 253 -11.83 -5.63 -21.61
CA CYS A 253 -10.89 -6.73 -21.38
C CYS A 253 -11.34 -7.75 -20.31
N CYS A 254 -12.24 -7.37 -19.40
CA CYS A 254 -12.66 -8.22 -18.28
C CYS A 254 -13.98 -8.99 -18.51
N THR A 255 -14.57 -8.89 -19.70
CA THR A 255 -15.77 -9.65 -20.09
C THR A 255 -15.52 -11.10 -20.51
N GLY A 256 -14.25 -11.50 -20.70
CA GLY A 256 -13.86 -12.87 -21.06
C GLY A 256 -14.02 -13.87 -19.91
N SER A 257 -14.54 -15.07 -20.20
CA SER A 257 -14.95 -16.08 -19.20
C SER A 257 -13.82 -16.52 -18.24
N TRP A 258 -12.58 -16.63 -18.73
CA TRP A 258 -11.43 -17.06 -17.90
C TRP A 258 -10.82 -15.91 -17.07
N ARG A 259 -10.97 -14.67 -17.54
CA ARG A 259 -10.43 -13.46 -16.87
C ARG A 259 -11.28 -13.01 -15.68
N ARG A 260 -12.50 -13.55 -15.53
CA ARG A 260 -13.35 -13.39 -14.33
C ARG A 260 -12.77 -14.05 -13.07
N PHE A 261 -11.86 -15.01 -13.24
CA PHE A 261 -11.18 -15.70 -12.14
C PHE A 261 -9.94 -14.95 -11.64
N LEU A 262 -9.46 -13.95 -12.38
CA LEU A 262 -8.35 -13.11 -11.94
C LEU A 262 -8.87 -12.10 -10.89
N PRO A 263 -8.21 -11.98 -9.73
CA PRO A 263 -8.60 -11.06 -8.66
C PRO A 263 -8.51 -9.58 -9.06
N PHE A 264 -7.93 -9.30 -10.24
CA PHE A 264 -7.65 -7.97 -10.77
C PHE A 264 -8.77 -7.39 -11.66
N CYS A 265 -9.74 -8.19 -12.11
CA CYS A 265 -10.79 -7.70 -13.01
C CYS A 265 -12.01 -7.16 -12.23
N PRO A 266 -12.56 -5.97 -12.58
CA PRO A 266 -13.82 -5.50 -12.02
C PRO A 266 -14.93 -6.51 -12.30
N LYS A 267 -15.62 -6.95 -11.24
CA LYS A 267 -16.81 -7.81 -11.41
C LYS A 267 -17.97 -6.97 -11.97
N PRO A 268 -18.76 -7.49 -12.91
CA PRO A 268 -19.92 -6.77 -13.41
C PRO A 268 -20.89 -6.48 -12.26
N LYS A 269 -21.43 -5.25 -12.20
CA LYS A 269 -22.46 -4.87 -11.24
C LYS A 269 -23.67 -5.80 -11.41
N PRO A 270 -24.28 -6.31 -10.32
CA PRO A 270 -25.58 -6.95 -10.44
C PRO A 270 -26.58 -5.94 -11.01
N LYS A 271 -27.37 -6.35 -12.00
CA LYS A 271 -28.49 -5.52 -12.49
C LYS A 271 -29.40 -5.20 -11.30
N PRO A 272 -29.87 -3.96 -11.14
CA PRO A 272 -30.90 -3.68 -10.16
C PRO A 272 -32.10 -4.59 -10.46
N ALA A 273 -32.56 -5.31 -9.45
CA ALA A 273 -33.80 -6.07 -9.54
C ALA A 273 -34.91 -5.08 -9.89
N ALA A 274 -35.73 -5.41 -10.88
CA ALA A 274 -36.89 -4.60 -11.22
C ALA A 274 -37.74 -4.40 -9.96
N GLU A 275 -38.00 -3.15 -9.60
CA GLU A 275 -38.94 -2.82 -8.53
C GLU A 275 -40.29 -3.48 -8.84
N PRO A 276 -40.91 -4.21 -7.89
CA PRO A 276 -42.26 -4.69 -8.09
C PRO A 276 -43.19 -3.47 -8.21
N ALA A 277 -43.98 -3.44 -9.29
CA ALA A 277 -44.95 -2.39 -9.53
C ALA A 277 -45.85 -2.23 -8.29
N VAL A 278 -45.85 -1.03 -7.70
CA VAL A 278 -46.77 -0.66 -6.63
C VAL A 278 -48.16 -0.57 -7.23
N GLU A 279 -49.00 -1.55 -6.90
CA GLU A 279 -50.41 -1.59 -7.26
C GLU A 279 -51.15 -0.51 -6.45
N VAL A 280 -51.48 0.60 -7.10
CA VAL A 280 -52.24 1.70 -6.49
C VAL A 280 -53.68 1.24 -6.26
N LYS A 281 -54.07 1.05 -5.00
CA LYS A 281 -55.48 0.89 -4.62
C LYS A 281 -56.18 2.26 -4.62
N PRO A 282 -57.41 2.38 -5.16
CA PRO A 282 -58.12 3.65 -5.21
C PRO A 282 -58.63 4.07 -3.82
N GLU A 283 -58.50 5.36 -3.53
CA GLU A 283 -58.98 6.03 -2.31
C GLU A 283 -60.51 5.92 -2.16
N GLU A 284 -60.95 5.56 -0.97
CA GLU A 284 -62.36 5.61 -0.57
C GLU A 284 -62.69 7.00 -0.02
N ASN A 285 -63.56 7.71 -0.73
CA ASN A 285 -64.09 9.04 -0.41
C ASN A 285 -64.69 9.12 1.00
N HIS A 286 -64.07 9.90 1.89
CA HIS A 286 -64.77 10.46 3.06
C HIS A 286 -65.28 11.87 2.73
N LYS A 287 -66.60 11.98 2.58
CA LYS A 287 -67.34 13.23 2.38
C LYS A 287 -67.22 14.16 3.59
N GLU A 288 -67.15 15.44 3.26
CA GLU A 288 -67.24 16.61 4.14
C GLU A 288 -68.45 16.60 5.09
N THR A 289 -68.27 17.21 6.26
CA THR A 289 -69.36 17.83 7.02
C THR A 289 -68.92 19.24 7.45
N LEU A 290 -69.44 20.25 6.73
CA LEU A 290 -70.00 21.55 7.16
C LEU A 290 -69.35 22.21 8.40
N PHE A 291 -68.83 23.44 8.37
CA PHE A 291 -69.36 24.72 7.85
C PHE A 291 -68.21 25.66 7.44
#